data_AF-A0A0F9EEA5-F1
#
_entry.id   AF-A0A0F9EEA5-F1
#
_cell.length_a   1.000
_cell.length_b   1.000
_cell.length_c   1.000
_cell.angle_alpha   90.00
_cell.angle_beta   90.00
_cell.angle_gamma   90.00
#
_symmetry.space_group_name_H-M   'P 1'
#
loop_
_entity.id
_entity.type
_entity.pdbx_description
1 polymer ?
#
loop_
_entity_poly.entity_id
_entity_poly.type
_entity_poly.pdbx_seq_one_letter_code
_entity_poly.pdbx_strand_id
1 'polypeptide(L)'
;MTTWHIIESELIEWLKSYDGPRYQAVLSDPPYALISITKRFGKDGSAPAQEGSDGRYSRLSGGFMGQKWDGFESLQHYQEWIAEWSALLIEKALYPGAVCMFFGGTRTFHH
;
A
#
# COMPACT_ATOMS: atom_id res chain seq x y z
N MET A 1 -17.54 19.21 -19.10
CA MET A 1 -17.20 17.79 -19.34
C MET A 1 -16.23 17.36 -18.27
N THR A 2 -16.45 16.22 -17.63
CA THR A 2 -15.51 15.67 -16.64
C THR A 2 -14.39 14.93 -17.39
N THR A 3 -13.16 15.39 -17.23
CA THR A 3 -11.97 14.73 -17.75
C THR A 3 -11.37 13.81 -16.68
N TRP A 4 -11.00 12.60 -17.06
CA TRP A 4 -10.34 11.63 -16.18
C TRP A 4 -9.08 11.10 -16.86
N HIS A 5 -8.08 10.78 -16.03
CA HIS A 5 -6.82 10.19 -16.46
C HIS A 5 -6.52 9.00 -15.57
N ILE A 6 -6.04 7.91 -16.17
CA ILE A 6 -5.51 6.76 -15.46
C ILE A 6 -4.01 6.75 -15.67
N ILE A 7 -3.27 6.64 -14.58
CA ILE A 7 -1.81 6.62 -14.58
C ILE A 7 -1.39 5.30 -13.96
N GLU A 8 -0.65 4.48 -14.73
CA GLU A 8 -0.03 3.25 -14.25
C GLU A 8 1.43 3.55 -13.91
N SER A 9 1.71 3.71 -12.62
CA SER A 9 3.05 4.04 -12.12
C SER A 9 3.25 3.58 -10.68
N GLU A 10 4.50 3.46 -10.26
CA GLU A 10 4.85 3.39 -8.84
C GLU A 10 4.61 4.78 -8.22
N LEU A 11 3.97 4.82 -7.05
CA LEU A 11 3.43 6.05 -6.46
C LEU A 11 4.54 7.02 -6.04
N ILE A 12 5.59 6.53 -5.38
CA ILE A 12 6.69 7.36 -4.89
C ILE A 12 7.45 7.96 -6.07
N GLU A 13 7.77 7.16 -7.08
CA GLU A 13 8.47 7.65 -8.28
C GLU A 13 7.63 8.65 -9.09
N TRP A 14 6.31 8.42 -9.16
CA TRP A 14 5.39 9.40 -9.74
C TRP A 14 5.36 10.70 -8.93
N LEU A 15 5.25 10.64 -7.60
CA LEU A 15 5.25 11.83 -6.74
C LEU A 15 6.57 12.61 -6.80
N LYS A 16 7.72 11.93 -6.89
CA LYS A 16 9.04 12.56 -7.04
C LYS A 16 9.14 13.39 -8.31
N SER A 17 8.56 12.89 -9.41
CA SER A 17 8.58 13.53 -10.73
C SER A 17 7.39 14.48 -10.97
N TYR A 18 6.38 14.47 -10.11
CA TYR A 18 5.17 15.27 -10.29
C TYR A 18 5.43 16.78 -10.17
N ASP A 19 5.06 17.52 -11.22
CA ASP A 19 5.13 18.98 -11.32
C ASP A 19 3.81 19.63 -11.78
N GLY A 20 2.73 18.85 -11.84
CA GLY A 20 1.41 19.28 -12.32
C GLY A 20 0.58 20.08 -11.30
N PRO A 21 -0.67 20.41 -11.66
CA PRO A 21 -1.61 21.08 -10.76
C PRO A 21 -1.86 20.28 -9.48
N ARG A 22 -2.00 20.95 -8.34
CA ARG A 22 -2.31 20.24 -7.08
C ARG A 22 -3.76 19.76 -7.03
N TYR A 23 -4.03 18.76 -6.20
CA TYR A 23 -5.34 18.17 -5.96
C TYR A 23 -5.94 18.71 -4.66
N GLN A 24 -7.27 18.89 -4.66
CA GLN A 24 -8.04 19.39 -3.52
C GLN A 24 -8.50 18.26 -2.59
N ALA A 25 -8.46 17.01 -3.06
CA ALA A 25 -8.83 15.86 -2.27
C ALA A 25 -8.01 14.64 -2.66
N VAL A 26 -7.82 13.73 -1.71
CA VAL A 26 -7.26 12.41 -1.93
C VAL A 26 -8.21 11.36 -1.40
N LEU A 27 -8.38 10.29 -2.17
CA LEU A 27 -9.05 9.07 -1.76
C LEU A 27 -8.08 7.92 -2.03
N SER A 28 -7.68 7.21 -0.97
CA SER A 28 -6.66 6.16 -1.09
C SER A 28 -7.00 4.95 -0.22
N ASP A 29 -6.75 3.77 -0.77
CA ASP A 29 -6.79 2.47 -0.09
C ASP A 29 -5.38 1.89 -0.11
N PRO A 30 -4.46 2.38 0.75
CA PRO A 30 -3.06 1.97 0.71
C PRO A 30 -2.89 0.53 1.25
N PRO A 31 -1.81 -0.18 0.88
CA PRO A 31 -1.41 -1.43 1.51
C PRO A 31 -1.36 -1.34 3.04
N TYR A 32 -1.79 -2.40 3.73
CA TYR A 32 -1.97 -2.43 5.19
C TYR A 32 -0.85 -3.12 5.99
N ALA A 33 0.25 -3.50 5.34
CA ALA A 33 1.35 -4.26 5.95
C ALA A 33 0.88 -5.41 6.87
N LEU A 34 0.16 -6.37 6.30
CA LEU A 34 -0.31 -7.59 6.97
C LEU A 34 0.84 -8.60 7.20
N ILE A 35 1.98 -8.12 7.73
CA ILE A 35 3.25 -8.85 7.88
C ILE A 35 3.13 -10.03 8.84
N SER A 36 2.15 -10.01 9.75
CA SER A 36 1.87 -11.15 10.64
C SER A 36 1.32 -12.37 9.89
N ILE A 37 0.75 -12.18 8.70
CA ILE A 37 0.30 -13.27 7.83
C ILE A 37 1.50 -13.84 7.07
N THR A 38 2.34 -13.00 6.46
CA THR A 38 3.54 -13.45 5.73
C THR A 38 4.55 -14.16 6.66
N LYS A 39 4.77 -13.66 7.88
CA LYS A 39 5.65 -14.33 8.88
C LYS A 39 5.11 -15.68 9.37
N ARG A 40 3.80 -15.91 9.35
CA ARG A 40 3.19 -17.17 9.84
C ARG A 40 3.28 -18.30 8.81
N PHE A 41 3.46 -17.97 7.53
CA PHE A 41 3.50 -18.93 6.42
C PHE A 41 4.82 -18.92 5.61
N GLY A 42 5.79 -18.06 5.96
CA GLY A 42 7.04 -17.86 5.21
C GLY A 42 8.34 -18.29 5.93
N LYS A 43 8.32 -19.35 6.75
CA LYS A 43 9.56 -19.90 7.33
C LYS A 43 10.36 -20.66 6.27
N ASP A 44 11.68 -20.46 6.23
CA ASP A 44 12.60 -21.30 5.45
C ASP A 44 12.40 -22.78 5.80
N GLY A 45 12.12 -23.60 4.78
CA GLY A 45 11.81 -25.04 4.92
C GLY A 45 10.33 -25.38 5.04
N SER A 46 9.41 -24.41 4.92
CA SER A 46 7.97 -24.68 4.87
C SER A 46 7.61 -25.37 3.55
N ALA A 47 6.79 -26.44 3.62
CA ALA A 47 6.32 -27.13 2.44
C ALA A 47 5.61 -26.15 1.49
N PRO A 48 5.85 -26.23 0.16
CA PRO A 48 5.17 -25.36 -0.79
C PRO A 48 3.65 -25.53 -0.64
N ALA A 49 2.93 -24.41 -0.59
CA ALA A 49 1.47 -24.43 -0.47
C ALA A 49 0.88 -25.23 -1.64
N GLN A 50 0.26 -26.38 -1.35
CA GLN A 50 -0.33 -27.23 -2.38
C GLN A 50 -1.67 -26.64 -2.86
N GLU A 51 -1.89 -26.67 -4.18
CA GLU A 51 -3.17 -26.29 -4.78
C GLU A 51 -4.24 -27.35 -4.46
N GLY A 52 -5.21 -26.96 -3.64
CA GLY A 52 -6.28 -27.81 -3.12
C GLY A 52 -7.14 -27.03 -2.13
N SER A 53 -7.84 -27.71 -1.20
CA SER A 53 -8.68 -27.10 -0.14
C SER A 53 -7.98 -26.01 0.71
N ASP A 54 -6.66 -25.92 0.57
CA ASP A 54 -5.73 -24.98 1.22
C ASP A 54 -5.29 -23.79 0.34
N GLY A 55 -5.89 -23.57 -0.83
CA GLY A 55 -5.61 -22.42 -1.72
C GLY A 55 -5.85 -21.04 -1.07
N ARG A 56 -6.42 -21.01 0.14
CA ARG A 56 -6.47 -19.81 1.00
C ARG A 56 -5.08 -19.37 1.47
N TYR A 57 -4.12 -20.28 1.65
CA TYR A 57 -2.82 -19.96 2.24
C TYR A 57 -1.79 -19.45 1.22
N SER A 58 -1.89 -19.78 -0.08
CA SER A 58 -0.97 -19.23 -1.09
C SER A 58 -1.26 -17.75 -1.40
N ARG A 59 -2.53 -17.32 -1.32
CA ARG A 59 -2.92 -15.90 -1.39
C ARG A 59 -2.41 -15.08 -0.21
N LEU A 60 -2.24 -15.72 0.95
CA LEU A 60 -1.87 -15.08 2.21
C LEU A 60 -0.35 -14.83 2.33
N SER A 61 0.48 -15.51 1.54
CA SER A 61 1.94 -15.31 1.56
C SER A 61 2.43 -14.13 0.72
N GLY A 62 1.57 -13.54 -0.12
CA GLY A 62 1.96 -12.49 -1.07
C GLY A 62 1.73 -11.04 -0.58
N GLY A 63 1.16 -10.84 0.61
CA GLY A 63 0.74 -9.52 1.11
C GLY A 63 -0.78 -9.30 1.02
N PHE A 64 -1.27 -8.05 0.97
CA PHE A 64 -2.71 -7.76 1.06
C PHE A 64 -3.50 -8.20 -0.18
N MET A 65 -3.02 -7.86 -1.38
CA MET A 65 -3.56 -8.29 -2.67
C MET A 65 -2.78 -9.47 -3.26
N GLY A 66 -1.78 -9.96 -2.54
CA GLY A 66 -0.90 -11.04 -2.99
C GLY A 66 0.11 -10.58 -4.05
N GLN A 67 0.40 -9.28 -4.11
CA GLN A 67 1.26 -8.67 -5.12
C GLN A 67 2.56 -8.16 -4.52
N LYS A 68 3.66 -8.19 -5.30
CA LYS A 68 4.98 -7.77 -4.80
C LYS A 68 5.01 -6.33 -4.27
N TRP A 69 4.19 -5.44 -4.82
CA TRP A 69 4.13 -4.02 -4.42
C TRP A 69 3.38 -3.79 -3.10
N ASP A 70 2.62 -4.78 -2.60
CA ASP A 70 1.92 -4.70 -1.31
C ASP A 70 2.60 -5.51 -0.19
N GLY A 71 3.77 -6.09 -0.49
CA GLY A 71 4.61 -6.82 0.43
C GLY A 71 5.62 -5.89 1.13
N PHE A 72 5.76 -6.04 2.44
CA PHE A 72 6.75 -5.30 3.24
C PHE A 72 7.66 -6.26 4.00
N GLU A 73 8.95 -5.96 4.01
CA GLU A 73 9.97 -6.77 4.70
C GLU A 73 9.81 -6.71 6.23
N SER A 74 9.42 -5.55 6.75
CA SER A 74 9.25 -5.30 8.18
C SER A 74 8.23 -4.19 8.42
N LEU A 75 7.71 -4.09 9.65
CA LEU A 75 6.84 -2.98 10.04
C LEU A 75 7.57 -1.63 9.95
N GLN A 76 8.89 -1.64 10.19
CA GLN A 76 9.74 -0.46 10.02
C GLN A 76 9.79 -0.03 8.55
N HIS A 77 10.04 -0.95 7.63
CA HIS A 77 10.01 -0.66 6.18
C HIS A 77 8.64 -0.12 5.76
N TYR A 78 7.53 -0.67 6.26
CA TYR A 78 6.20 -0.12 6.00
C TYR A 78 6.02 1.32 6.52
N GLN A 79 6.48 1.61 7.73
CA GLN A 79 6.39 2.96 8.31
C GLN A 79 7.23 3.97 7.53
N GLU A 80 8.44 3.58 7.11
CA GLU A 80 9.32 4.38 6.26
C GLU A 80 8.68 4.66 4.90
N TRP A 81 8.09 3.62 4.28
CA TRP A 81 7.35 3.76 3.03
C TRP A 81 6.16 4.72 3.16
N ILE A 82 5.37 4.61 4.24
CA ILE A 82 4.28 5.57 4.51
C ILE A 82 4.80 6.99 4.67
N ALA A 83 5.86 7.17 5.46
CA ALA A 83 6.42 8.49 5.72
C ALA A 83 6.89 9.14 4.41
N GLU A 84 7.55 8.37 3.54
CA GLU A 84 8.04 8.87 2.24
C GLU A 84 6.89 9.31 1.33
N TRP A 85 5.93 8.42 1.02
CA TRP A 85 4.88 8.78 0.06
C TRP A 85 3.94 9.85 0.60
N SER A 86 3.64 9.85 1.91
CA SER A 86 2.73 10.84 2.50
C SER A 86 3.36 12.24 2.53
N ALA A 87 4.65 12.36 2.85
CA ALA A 87 5.38 13.61 2.77
C ALA A 87 5.41 14.15 1.34
N LEU A 88 5.79 13.31 0.36
CA LEU A 88 5.81 13.70 -1.04
C LEU A 88 4.42 14.11 -1.55
N LEU A 89 3.37 13.38 -1.18
CA LEU A 89 1.98 13.70 -1.55
C LEU A 89 1.58 15.09 -1.06
N ILE A 90 1.86 15.41 0.21
CA ILE A 90 1.56 16.71 0.81
C ILE A 90 2.37 17.83 0.14
N GLU A 91 3.67 17.60 -0.05
CA GLU A 91 4.59 18.61 -0.57
C GLU A 91 4.36 18.92 -2.04
N LYS A 92 4.12 17.90 -2.87
CA LYS A 92 4.10 18.00 -4.33
C LYS A 92 2.70 18.13 -4.90
N ALA A 93 1.77 17.33 -4.39
CA ALA A 93 0.53 17.04 -5.09
C ALA A 93 -0.72 17.61 -4.43
N LEU A 94 -0.71 17.97 -3.14
CA LEU A 94 -1.91 18.48 -2.46
C LEU A 94 -1.88 19.98 -2.20
N TYR A 95 -3.04 20.64 -2.29
CA TYR A 95 -3.21 22.00 -1.78
C TYR A 95 -3.22 22.01 -0.25
N PRO A 96 -2.76 23.10 0.41
CA PRO A 96 -3.04 23.32 1.83
C PRO A 96 -4.55 23.27 2.09
N GLY A 97 -4.99 22.44 3.02
CA GLY A 97 -6.41 22.22 3.31
C GLY A 97 -7.11 21.18 2.43
N ALA A 98 -6.38 20.42 1.61
CA ALA A 98 -6.95 19.29 0.87
C ALA A 98 -7.62 18.27 1.81
N VAL A 99 -8.76 17.73 1.36
CA VAL A 99 -9.50 16.71 2.10
C VAL A 99 -8.93 15.33 1.79
N CYS A 100 -8.44 14.62 2.80
CA CYS A 100 -7.90 13.29 2.61
C CYS A 100 -8.77 12.22 3.27
N MET A 101 -9.11 11.17 2.51
CA MET A 101 -9.80 10.00 3.00
C MET A 101 -8.96 8.75 2.70
N PHE A 102 -8.58 8.05 3.77
CA PHE A 102 -7.78 6.83 3.71
C PHE A 102 -8.57 5.66 4.27
N PHE A 103 -8.66 4.57 3.52
CA PHE A 103 -9.21 3.33 4.05
C PHE A 103 -8.26 2.74 5.11
N GLY A 104 -8.85 2.01 6.05
CA GLY A 104 -8.19 1.45 7.23
C GLY A 104 -8.78 0.11 7.59
N GLY A 105 -7.94 -0.85 7.97
CA GLY A 105 -8.39 -2.12 8.55
C GLY A 105 -8.72 -1.98 10.04
N THR A 106 -9.67 -2.75 10.55
CA THR A 106 -10.00 -2.77 11.99
C THR A 106 -8.82 -3.17 12.89
N ARG A 107 -7.81 -3.84 12.32
CA ARG A 107 -6.58 -4.25 13.01
C ARG A 107 -5.41 -3.28 12.84
N THR A 108 -5.57 -2.23 12.03
CA THR A 108 -4.54 -1.18 11.81
C THR A 108 -4.86 0.10 12.59
N PHE A 109 -5.94 0.09 13.36
CA PHE A 109 -6.36 1.19 14.20
C PHE A 109 -5.72 1.09 15.60
N HIS A 110 -5.15 2.19 16.08
CA HIS A 110 -4.60 2.34 17.42
C HIS A 110 -5.29 3.52 18.10
N HIS A 111 -5.87 3.30 19.29
CA HIS A 111 -6.50 4.33 20.13
C HIS A 111 -5.46 5.23 20.80
#